data_AF-A0A923R803-F1
#
_entry.id   AF-A0A923R803-F1
#
_cell.length_a   1.000
_cell.length_b   1.000
_cell.length_c   1.000
_cell.angle_alpha   90.00
_cell.angle_beta   90.00
_cell.angle_gamma   90.00
#
_symmetry.space_group_name_H-M   'P 1'
#
loop_
_entity.id
_entity.type
_entity.pdbx_description
1 polymer ?
#
loop_
_entity_poly.entity_id
_entity_poly.type
_entity_poly.pdbx_seq_one_letter_code
_entity_poly.pdbx_strand_id
1 'polypeptide(L)'
;MKYFYALIISSFLFSACSTPPVAPPIEPTASPSLNYLELQNRLGVELAPEVTGYREKAFDACDLGSALGELKHPLNDCHHAYFILVQFQLSCRADEDTPNVLNEADLTPVQDQKLRWEIGKLSGDTLTDFQGRAVVRAIAGKSTRKNFLRISTGKDFLSMRVEQATAIVTPPSWCTVK
;
A
#
# COMPACT_ATOMS: atom_id res chain seq x y z
N MET A 1 52.43 79.34 11.33
CA MET A 1 53.69 78.57 11.19
C MET A 1 53.65 77.37 12.11
N LYS A 2 54.26 76.26 11.65
CA LYS A 2 54.53 74.97 12.32
C LYS A 2 53.45 73.89 12.19
N TYR A 3 53.72 73.05 11.20
CA TYR A 3 53.23 71.71 10.95
C TYR A 3 53.50 70.76 12.12
N PHE A 4 52.60 69.80 12.33
CA PHE A 4 52.95 68.50 12.93
C PHE A 4 52.22 67.39 12.19
N TYR A 5 53.01 66.49 11.61
CA TYR A 5 52.58 65.25 10.97
C TYR A 5 52.17 64.23 12.04
N ALA A 6 51.06 63.52 11.80
CA ALA A 6 50.78 62.26 12.48
C ALA A 6 50.29 61.24 11.44
N LEU A 7 51.21 60.36 11.04
CA LEU A 7 50.99 59.16 10.25
C LEU A 7 50.23 58.14 11.12
N ILE A 8 49.02 57.76 10.71
CA ILE A 8 48.33 56.59 11.28
C ILE A 8 48.18 55.55 10.17
N ILE A 9 49.05 54.55 10.27
CA ILE A 9 48.97 53.28 9.55
C ILE A 9 47.98 52.42 10.34
N SER A 10 46.79 52.17 9.80
CA SER A 10 45.85 51.20 10.37
C SER A 10 45.63 50.06 9.38
N SER A 11 46.25 48.94 9.72
CA SER A 11 46.25 47.65 9.06
C SER A 11 44.85 47.14 8.72
N PHE A 12 44.60 46.88 7.43
CA PHE A 12 43.51 46.02 6.99
C PHE A 12 43.84 44.58 7.39
N LEU A 13 43.18 44.08 8.43
CA LEU A 13 43.12 42.64 8.71
C LEU A 13 42.12 42.01 7.73
N PHE A 14 42.63 41.39 6.67
CA PHE A 14 41.87 40.41 5.90
C PHE A 14 41.64 39.19 6.80
N SER A 15 40.52 39.16 7.51
CA SER A 15 39.99 37.92 8.07
C SER A 15 39.56 37.03 6.91
N ALA A 16 40.43 36.11 6.52
CA ALA A 16 40.09 34.98 5.68
C ALA A 16 39.10 34.09 6.45
N CYS A 17 37.81 34.27 6.18
CA CYS A 17 36.76 33.41 6.71
C CYS A 17 36.81 32.08 5.93
N SER A 18 37.51 31.09 6.48
CA SER A 18 37.52 29.74 5.91
C SER A 18 36.18 29.09 6.23
N THR A 19 35.29 28.99 5.24
CA THR A 19 34.04 28.24 5.38
C THR A 19 34.36 26.75 5.53
N PRO A 20 33.84 26.07 6.57
CA PRO A 20 33.99 24.63 6.68
C PRO A 20 33.27 23.95 5.51
N PRO A 21 33.78 22.82 5.00
CA PRO A 21 33.15 22.08 3.91
C PRO A 21 31.74 21.65 4.35
N VAL A 22 30.73 22.13 3.62
CA VAL A 22 29.34 21.69 3.78
C VAL A 22 29.30 20.21 3.40
N ALA A 23 29.05 19.35 4.38
CA ALA A 23 28.81 17.94 4.12
C ALA A 23 27.63 17.79 3.14
N PRO A 24 27.70 16.88 2.16
CA PRO A 24 26.60 16.65 1.24
C PRO A 24 25.32 16.29 2.04
N PRO A 25 24.15 16.74 1.59
CA PRO A 25 22.87 16.37 2.21
C PRO A 25 22.80 14.84 2.33
N ILE A 26 22.61 14.34 3.54
CA ILE A 26 22.35 12.92 3.76
C ILE A 26 21.01 12.63 3.08
N GLU A 27 21.03 11.98 1.92
CA GLU A 27 19.82 11.50 1.26
C GLU A 27 19.10 10.56 2.26
N PRO A 28 17.77 10.71 2.46
CA PRO A 28 17.04 9.82 3.33
C PRO A 28 17.17 8.40 2.78
N THR A 29 17.93 7.56 3.47
CA THR A 29 18.08 6.14 3.14
C THR A 29 16.69 5.53 3.19
N ALA A 30 16.15 5.14 2.02
CA ALA A 30 14.85 4.51 1.90
C ALA A 30 14.83 3.29 2.83
N SER A 31 13.98 3.34 3.85
CA SER A 31 13.81 2.19 4.75
C SER A 31 13.31 1.00 3.91
N PRO A 32 13.82 -0.21 4.13
CA PRO A 32 13.40 -1.37 3.36
C PRO A 32 11.88 -1.54 3.49
N SER A 33 11.19 -1.58 2.35
CA SER A 33 9.76 -1.85 2.29
C SER A 33 9.51 -3.35 2.40
N LEU A 34 8.47 -3.74 3.14
CA LEU A 34 8.10 -5.13 3.31
C LEU A 34 7.67 -5.77 1.99
N ASN A 35 8.33 -6.85 1.60
CA ASN A 35 7.96 -7.65 0.44
C ASN A 35 6.83 -8.63 0.79
N TYR A 36 5.58 -8.20 0.58
CA TYR A 36 4.39 -9.02 0.85
C TYR A 36 4.32 -10.30 0.00
N LEU A 37 4.90 -10.33 -1.20
CA LEU A 37 4.87 -11.51 -2.07
C LEU A 37 5.79 -12.61 -1.55
N GLU A 38 7.01 -12.24 -1.14
CA GLU A 38 7.94 -13.17 -0.52
C GLU A 38 7.38 -13.76 0.77
N LEU A 39 6.76 -12.91 1.60
CA LEU A 39 6.09 -13.36 2.81
C LEU A 39 4.93 -14.32 2.52
N GLN A 40 4.11 -14.01 1.50
CA GLN A 40 3.02 -14.89 1.06
C GLN A 40 3.54 -16.30 0.72
N ASN A 41 4.59 -16.37 -0.10
CA ASN A 41 5.18 -17.63 -0.56
C ASN A 41 5.76 -18.41 0.62
N ARG A 42 6.49 -17.73 1.51
CA ARG A 42 7.10 -18.36 2.69
C ARG A 42 6.07 -18.94 3.67
N LEU A 43 4.93 -18.26 3.82
CA LEU A 43 3.83 -18.74 4.68
C LEU A 43 2.92 -19.77 3.99
N GLY A 44 3.13 -20.05 2.70
CA GLY A 44 2.30 -20.96 1.91
C GLY A 44 0.85 -20.48 1.78
N VAL A 45 0.63 -19.16 1.73
CA VAL A 45 -0.70 -18.54 1.65
C VAL A 45 -0.98 -18.13 0.22
N GLU A 46 -0.94 -19.08 -0.70
CA GLU A 46 -1.09 -18.82 -2.13
C GLU A 46 -2.52 -19.10 -2.59
N LEU A 47 -2.97 -18.29 -3.55
CA LEU A 47 -4.13 -18.56 -4.38
C LEU A 47 -3.63 -18.62 -5.82
N ALA A 48 -4.21 -19.52 -6.62
CA ALA A 48 -3.95 -19.51 -8.04
C ALA A 48 -4.40 -18.16 -8.65
N PRO A 49 -3.73 -17.63 -9.69
CA PRO A 49 -4.04 -16.33 -10.28
C PRO A 49 -5.50 -16.14 -10.73
N GLU A 50 -6.17 -17.23 -11.06
CA GLU A 50 -7.57 -17.29 -11.50
C GLU A 50 -8.57 -17.53 -10.36
N VAL A 51 -8.11 -17.90 -9.16
CA VAL A 51 -8.96 -18.25 -8.02
C VAL A 51 -9.19 -17.03 -7.13
N THR A 52 -10.44 -16.61 -7.00
CA THR A 52 -10.84 -15.60 -6.03
C THR A 52 -11.09 -16.21 -4.65
N GLY A 53 -10.90 -15.42 -3.60
CA GLY A 53 -11.23 -15.78 -2.24
C GLY A 53 -10.34 -15.16 -1.18
N TYR A 54 -10.53 -15.69 0.04
CA TYR A 54 -9.84 -15.27 1.23
C TYR A 54 -8.93 -16.38 1.75
N ARG A 55 -7.71 -16.00 2.12
CA ARG A 55 -6.78 -16.82 2.88
C ARG A 55 -6.18 -16.01 4.00
N GLU A 56 -5.93 -16.71 5.09
CA GLU A 56 -5.34 -16.13 6.28
C GLU A 56 -4.47 -17.16 6.98
N LYS A 57 -3.32 -16.73 7.46
CA LYS A 57 -2.39 -17.58 8.20
C LYS A 57 -1.80 -16.81 9.37
N ALA A 58 -1.92 -17.39 10.55
CA ALA A 58 -1.19 -16.92 11.73
C ALA A 58 0.30 -17.25 11.59
N PHE A 59 1.16 -16.34 11.99
CA PHE A 59 2.60 -16.51 12.03
C PHE A 59 3.20 -15.76 13.23
N ASP A 60 4.40 -16.14 13.64
CA ASP A 60 5.17 -15.40 14.64
C ASP A 60 6.08 -14.38 13.93
N ALA A 61 5.95 -13.10 14.30
CA ALA A 61 6.76 -12.04 13.73
C ALA A 61 8.27 -12.21 14.05
N CYS A 62 8.61 -12.83 15.19
CA CYS A 62 10.01 -13.07 15.57
C CYS A 62 10.72 -14.04 14.61
N ASP A 63 10.03 -15.12 14.23
CA ASP A 63 10.58 -16.17 13.36
C ASP A 63 10.90 -15.68 11.95
N LEU A 64 10.31 -14.53 11.57
CA LEU A 64 10.52 -13.88 10.29
C LEU A 64 11.54 -12.74 10.36
N GLY A 65 11.96 -12.33 11.56
CA GLY A 65 12.68 -11.09 11.88
C GLY A 65 14.03 -10.88 11.20
N SER A 66 14.64 -11.90 10.60
CA SER A 66 15.85 -11.77 9.78
C SER A 66 15.60 -11.79 8.27
N ALA A 67 14.50 -12.38 7.82
CA ALA A 67 14.25 -12.60 6.38
C ALA A 67 13.45 -11.48 5.73
N LEU A 68 12.68 -10.71 6.50
CA LEU A 68 11.88 -9.61 5.96
C LEU A 68 12.62 -8.26 5.95
N GLY A 69 13.91 -8.24 6.32
CA GLY A 69 14.71 -7.04 6.49
C GLY A 69 14.38 -6.28 7.78
N GLU A 70 15.15 -5.22 8.08
CA GLU A 70 14.91 -4.31 9.21
C GLU A 70 13.63 -3.49 9.00
N LEU A 71 12.48 -4.14 9.10
CA LEU A 71 11.21 -3.48 8.92
C LEU A 71 10.89 -2.62 10.14
N LYS A 72 10.86 -1.30 9.95
CA LYS A 72 10.19 -0.36 10.87
C LYS A 72 8.65 -0.50 10.77
N HIS A 73 8.12 -1.71 10.89
CA HIS A 73 6.68 -2.00 10.97
C HIS A 73 6.32 -2.36 12.44
N PRO A 74 5.03 -2.37 12.85
CA PRO A 74 4.58 -2.76 14.19
C PRO A 74 4.76 -4.27 14.47
N LEU A 75 5.65 -4.93 13.73
CA LEU A 75 6.12 -6.30 13.93
C LEU A 75 7.34 -6.37 14.86
N ASN A 76 7.92 -5.21 15.21
CA ASN A 76 9.11 -5.10 16.06
C ASN A 76 8.91 -5.64 17.49
N ASP A 77 7.67 -5.72 17.95
CA ASP A 77 7.38 -6.18 19.32
C ASP A 77 7.25 -7.70 19.43
N CYS A 78 7.59 -8.45 18.37
CA CYS A 78 7.73 -9.90 18.46
C CYS A 78 6.42 -10.57 18.94
N HIS A 79 5.39 -10.48 18.10
CA HIS A 79 4.03 -10.91 18.43
C HIS A 79 3.45 -11.83 17.36
N HIS A 80 2.46 -12.61 17.76
CA HIS A 80 1.60 -13.32 16.81
C HIS A 80 0.87 -12.33 15.91
N ALA A 81 0.98 -12.55 14.61
CA ALA A 81 0.36 -11.77 13.57
C ALA A 81 -0.36 -12.68 12.58
N TYR A 82 -1.16 -12.07 11.71
CA TYR A 82 -1.94 -12.75 10.70
C TYR A 82 -1.60 -12.14 9.34
N PHE A 83 -1.16 -12.98 8.41
CA PHE A 83 -1.05 -12.60 7.01
C PHE A 83 -2.39 -12.82 6.35
N ILE A 84 -2.85 -11.80 5.62
CA ILE A 84 -4.16 -11.77 4.98
C ILE A 84 -3.93 -11.65 3.48
N LEU A 85 -4.54 -12.57 2.72
CA LEU A 85 -4.63 -12.52 1.28
C LEU A 85 -6.11 -12.50 0.88
N VAL A 86 -6.50 -11.46 0.16
CA VAL A 86 -7.81 -11.39 -0.48
C VAL A 86 -7.60 -11.21 -1.97
N GLN A 87 -8.19 -12.08 -2.77
CA GLN A 87 -8.22 -11.97 -4.23
C GLN A 87 -9.67 -11.92 -4.67
N PHE A 88 -10.07 -10.83 -5.31
CA PHE A 88 -11.46 -10.63 -5.72
C PHE A 88 -11.53 -10.16 -7.16
N GLN A 89 -12.69 -10.35 -7.79
CA GLN A 89 -12.99 -9.88 -9.13
C GLN A 89 -14.14 -8.88 -9.09
N LEU A 90 -13.95 -7.73 -9.73
CA LEU A 90 -14.96 -6.72 -9.94
C LEU A 90 -15.52 -6.82 -11.36
N SER A 91 -16.84 -6.89 -11.45
CA SER A 91 -17.54 -6.89 -12.74
C SER A 91 -18.72 -5.92 -12.72
N CYS A 92 -19.01 -5.34 -13.87
CA CYS A 92 -20.19 -4.56 -14.17
C CYS A 92 -21.22 -5.42 -14.88
N ARG A 93 -22.50 -5.09 -14.71
CA ARG A 93 -23.54 -5.63 -15.60
C ARG A 93 -23.38 -5.00 -16.97
N ALA A 94 -23.58 -5.78 -18.03
CA ALA A 94 -23.55 -5.29 -19.40
C ALA A 94 -24.67 -4.29 -19.67
N ASP A 95 -25.89 -4.54 -19.18
CA ASP A 95 -27.06 -3.69 -19.37
C ASP A 95 -27.95 -3.65 -18.11
N GLU A 96 -28.82 -2.65 -18.01
CA GLU A 96 -29.84 -2.59 -16.94
C GLU A 96 -30.97 -3.62 -17.15
N ASP A 97 -31.18 -4.06 -18.40
CA ASP A 97 -32.18 -5.06 -18.80
C ASP A 97 -31.72 -6.52 -18.60
N THR A 98 -30.51 -6.72 -18.05
CA THR A 98 -30.01 -8.06 -17.78
C THR A 98 -30.91 -8.77 -16.73
N PRO A 99 -31.32 -10.03 -16.97
CA PRO A 99 -32.17 -10.78 -16.05
C PRO A 99 -31.56 -10.91 -14.64
N ASN A 100 -32.41 -11.10 -13.63
CA ASN A 100 -31.99 -11.29 -12.23
C ASN A 100 -31.00 -12.45 -12.02
N VAL A 101 -31.00 -13.42 -12.95
CA VAL A 101 -29.99 -14.48 -13.03
C VAL A 101 -28.92 -14.03 -14.01
N LEU A 102 -27.79 -13.59 -13.47
CA LEU A 102 -26.64 -13.15 -14.26
C LEU A 102 -25.81 -14.36 -14.68
N ASN A 103 -25.50 -14.46 -15.97
CA ASN A 103 -24.45 -15.34 -16.46
C ASN A 103 -23.14 -14.56 -16.57
N GLU A 104 -22.02 -15.28 -16.71
CA GLU A 104 -20.70 -14.67 -16.90
C GLU A 104 -20.63 -13.80 -18.17
N ALA A 105 -21.38 -14.17 -19.21
CA ALA A 105 -21.49 -13.38 -20.45
C ALA A 105 -22.18 -12.03 -20.25
N ASP A 106 -22.96 -11.86 -19.17
CA ASP A 106 -23.66 -10.62 -18.86
C ASP A 106 -22.79 -9.67 -18.00
N LEU A 107 -21.55 -10.07 -17.72
CA LEU A 107 -20.62 -9.36 -16.86
C LEU A 107 -19.42 -8.85 -17.65
N THR A 108 -19.14 -7.55 -17.50
CA THR A 108 -17.95 -6.92 -18.05
C THR A 108 -16.95 -6.65 -16.93
N PRO A 109 -15.67 -7.03 -17.04
CA PRO A 109 -14.71 -6.79 -15.98
C PRO A 109 -14.41 -5.30 -15.80
N VAL A 110 -14.28 -4.84 -14.55
CA VAL A 110 -13.86 -3.47 -14.23
C VAL A 110 -12.34 -3.39 -14.28
N GLN A 111 -11.79 -2.96 -15.41
CA GLN A 111 -10.36 -2.98 -15.70
C GLN A 111 -9.65 -1.69 -15.28
N ASP A 112 -8.36 -1.79 -14.91
CA ASP A 112 -7.45 -0.66 -14.63
C ASP A 112 -8.01 0.36 -13.63
N GLN A 113 -8.89 -0.08 -12.73
CA GLN A 113 -9.55 0.78 -11.76
C GLN A 113 -8.74 0.81 -10.48
N LYS A 114 -8.24 1.99 -10.10
CA LYS A 114 -7.62 2.19 -8.79
C LYS A 114 -8.69 2.09 -7.71
N LEU A 115 -8.42 1.27 -6.70
CA LEU A 115 -9.31 1.01 -5.58
C LEU A 115 -8.59 1.30 -4.27
N ARG A 116 -9.30 1.93 -3.34
CA ARG A 116 -8.89 1.97 -1.94
C ARG A 116 -9.65 0.90 -1.16
N TRP A 117 -8.92 0.06 -0.43
CA TRP A 117 -9.48 -1.01 0.38
C TRP A 117 -9.27 -0.75 1.86
N GLU A 118 -10.19 -1.25 2.69
CA GLU A 118 -10.11 -1.18 4.15
C GLU A 118 -10.62 -2.48 4.79
N ILE A 119 -9.89 -2.99 5.80
CA ILE A 119 -10.27 -4.16 6.60
C ILE A 119 -10.03 -3.82 8.08
N GLY A 120 -11.09 -3.41 8.79
CA GLY A 120 -10.94 -2.90 10.15
C GLY A 120 -10.09 -1.62 10.20
N LYS A 121 -8.89 -1.70 10.79
CA LYS A 121 -7.93 -0.58 10.83
C LYS A 121 -6.88 -0.62 9.72
N LEU A 122 -6.86 -1.69 8.93
CA LEU A 122 -5.95 -1.83 7.80
C LEU A 122 -6.53 -1.12 6.59
N SER A 123 -5.68 -0.48 5.81
CA SER A 123 -6.08 0.12 4.53
C SER A 123 -4.92 0.15 3.56
N GLY A 124 -5.24 0.29 2.28
CA GLY A 124 -4.27 0.47 1.23
C GLY A 124 -4.94 0.73 -0.10
N ASP A 125 -4.11 0.78 -1.13
CA ASP A 125 -4.56 0.88 -2.52
C ASP A 125 -4.30 -0.44 -3.25
N THR A 126 -5.11 -0.74 -4.26
CA THR A 126 -4.88 -1.82 -5.23
C THR A 126 -5.40 -1.38 -6.59
N LEU A 127 -5.10 -2.16 -7.63
CA LEU A 127 -5.50 -1.91 -9.01
C LEU A 127 -6.11 -3.20 -9.57
N THR A 128 -7.20 -3.08 -10.32
CA THR A 128 -7.75 -4.22 -11.05
C THR A 128 -6.96 -4.51 -12.33
N ASP A 129 -6.81 -5.79 -12.65
CA ASP A 129 -6.21 -6.24 -13.91
C ASP A 129 -7.22 -6.21 -15.08
N PHE A 130 -6.80 -6.68 -16.25
CA PHE A 130 -7.62 -6.76 -17.47
C PHE A 130 -8.84 -7.70 -17.35
N GLN A 131 -8.87 -8.56 -16.34
CA GLN A 131 -10.00 -9.44 -16.00
C GLN A 131 -10.79 -8.89 -14.81
N GLY A 132 -10.50 -7.67 -14.35
CA GLY A 132 -11.18 -7.03 -13.24
C GLY A 132 -10.77 -7.56 -11.88
N ARG A 133 -9.69 -8.35 -11.79
CA ARG A 133 -9.23 -8.92 -10.52
C ARG A 133 -8.26 -8.01 -9.81
N ALA A 134 -8.32 -8.00 -8.49
CA ALA A 134 -7.36 -7.30 -7.65
C ALA A 134 -6.96 -8.18 -6.46
N VAL A 135 -5.79 -7.84 -5.90
CA VAL A 135 -5.22 -8.55 -4.75
C VAL A 135 -4.96 -7.57 -3.62
N VAL A 136 -5.36 -7.96 -2.41
CA VAL A 136 -5.04 -7.30 -1.15
C VAL A 136 -4.12 -8.21 -0.35
N ARG A 137 -2.97 -7.67 0.05
CA ARG A 137 -2.03 -8.32 0.96
C ARG A 137 -1.84 -7.41 2.16
N ALA A 138 -2.03 -7.95 3.36
CA ALA A 138 -1.92 -7.16 4.57
C ALA A 138 -1.48 -8.02 5.76
N ILE A 139 -1.03 -7.35 6.82
CA ILE A 139 -0.70 -7.97 8.10
C ILE A 139 -1.56 -7.33 9.19
N ALA A 140 -2.21 -8.16 9.99
CA ALA A 140 -2.97 -7.74 11.16
C ALA A 140 -2.41 -8.35 12.44
N GLY A 141 -2.52 -7.65 13.57
CA GLY A 141 -2.23 -8.22 14.89
C GLY A 141 -3.31 -9.17 15.42
N LYS A 142 -4.46 -9.29 14.73
CA LYS A 142 -5.59 -10.16 15.09
C LYS A 142 -6.25 -10.69 13.84
N SER A 143 -6.97 -11.80 13.96
CA SER A 143 -7.67 -12.36 12.82
C SER A 143 -8.72 -11.39 12.27
N THR A 144 -8.78 -11.27 10.94
CA THR A 144 -9.71 -10.38 10.23
C THR A 144 -10.86 -11.11 9.55
N ARG A 145 -10.95 -12.45 9.66
CA ARG A 145 -11.93 -13.27 8.93
C ARG A 145 -13.38 -12.77 9.04
N LYS A 146 -13.77 -12.25 10.20
CA LYS A 146 -15.13 -11.76 10.46
C LYS A 146 -15.33 -10.28 10.14
N ASN A 147 -14.27 -9.57 9.77
CA ASN A 147 -14.31 -8.16 9.44
C ASN A 147 -14.93 -7.96 8.04
N PHE A 148 -15.30 -6.71 7.79
CA PHE A 148 -15.75 -6.28 6.47
C PHE A 148 -14.56 -5.80 5.65
N LEU A 149 -14.52 -6.22 4.39
CA LEU A 149 -13.74 -5.58 3.34
C LEU A 149 -14.59 -4.46 2.76
N ARG A 150 -14.11 -3.22 2.92
CA ARG A 150 -14.64 -2.07 2.20
C ARG A 150 -13.74 -1.79 1.00
N ILE A 151 -14.34 -1.63 -0.18
CA ILE A 151 -13.65 -1.25 -1.42
C ILE A 151 -14.28 0.05 -1.90
N SER A 152 -13.48 1.00 -2.35
CA SER A 152 -13.97 2.30 -2.81
C SER A 152 -13.18 2.85 -3.99
N THR A 153 -13.88 3.62 -4.82
CA THR A 153 -13.33 4.43 -5.93
C THR A 153 -13.24 5.91 -5.54
N GLY A 154 -13.30 6.21 -4.23
CA GLY A 154 -13.33 7.56 -3.67
C GLY A 154 -14.75 8.11 -3.49
N LYS A 155 -15.58 8.11 -4.55
CA LYS A 155 -16.96 8.62 -4.47
C LYS A 155 -17.94 7.60 -3.90
N ASP A 156 -17.75 6.35 -4.28
CA ASP A 156 -18.64 5.24 -3.95
C ASP A 156 -17.87 4.12 -3.26
N PHE A 157 -18.58 3.28 -2.50
CA PHE A 157 -17.99 2.14 -1.82
C PHE A 157 -18.93 0.93 -1.79
N LEU A 158 -18.31 -0.25 -1.75
CA LEU A 158 -18.95 -1.51 -1.41
C LEU A 158 -18.36 -2.03 -0.10
N SER A 159 -19.17 -2.75 0.67
CA SER A 159 -18.74 -3.39 1.91
C SER A 159 -19.33 -4.80 1.99
N MET A 160 -18.50 -5.77 2.30
CA MET A 160 -18.89 -7.19 2.44
C MET A 160 -18.00 -7.89 3.44
N ARG A 161 -18.39 -9.06 3.93
CA ARG A 161 -17.48 -9.86 4.78
C ARG A 161 -16.27 -10.27 3.96
N VAL A 162 -15.08 -10.15 4.55
CA VAL A 162 -13.83 -10.43 3.83
C VAL A 162 -13.76 -11.88 3.31
N GLU A 163 -14.33 -12.83 4.06
CA GLU A 163 -14.37 -14.25 3.66
C GLU A 163 -15.32 -14.54 2.49
N GLN A 164 -16.21 -13.60 2.16
CA GLN A 164 -17.16 -13.69 1.06
C GLN A 164 -16.72 -12.87 -0.17
N ALA A 165 -15.60 -12.14 -0.08
CA ALA A 165 -15.09 -11.30 -1.16
C ALA A 165 -14.45 -12.15 -2.26
N THR A 166 -15.27 -12.67 -3.17
CA THR A 166 -14.84 -13.47 -4.34
C THR A 166 -15.16 -12.77 -5.66
N ALA A 167 -16.42 -12.75 -6.06
CA ALA A 167 -16.92 -12.11 -7.27
C ALA A 167 -17.95 -11.03 -6.91
N ILE A 168 -17.67 -9.80 -7.31
CA ILE A 168 -18.39 -8.61 -6.85
C ILE A 168 -18.96 -7.90 -8.07
N VAL A 169 -20.30 -7.83 -8.13
CA VAL A 169 -20.99 -7.00 -9.11
C VAL A 169 -21.04 -5.58 -8.57
N THR A 170 -20.45 -4.64 -9.30
CA THR A 170 -20.28 -3.25 -8.85
C THR A 170 -21.49 -2.37 -9.19
N PRO A 171 -21.66 -1.24 -8.50
CA PRO A 171 -22.66 -0.24 -8.88
C PRO A 171 -22.38 0.31 -10.30
N PRO A 172 -23.42 0.78 -11.02
CA PRO A 172 -23.25 1.36 -12.37
C PRO A 172 -22.24 2.50 -12.43
N SER A 173 -22.06 3.26 -11.35
CA SER A 173 -21.11 4.39 -11.29
C SER A 173 -19.64 3.97 -11.39
N TRP A 174 -19.32 2.68 -11.21
CA TRP A 174 -17.96 2.14 -11.38
C TRP A 174 -17.73 1.61 -12.78
N CYS A 175 -18.80 1.49 -13.56
CA CYS A 175 -18.77 1.01 -14.91
C CYS A 175 -18.44 2.19 -15.82
N THR A 176 -17.18 2.30 -16.23
CA THR A 176 -16.83 3.17 -17.35
C THR A 176 -17.55 2.66 -18.60
N VAL A 177 -18.59 3.36 -19.02
CA VAL A 177 -19.17 3.22 -20.36
C VAL A 177 -18.04 3.54 -21.34
N LYS A 178 -17.46 2.51 -21.96
CA LYS A 178 -16.56 2.70 -23.11
C LYS A 178 -17.40 2.86 -24.36
#